data_AF-A0A9W9NAR7-F1
#
_entry.id   AF-A0A9W9NAR7-F1
#
_cell.length_a   1.000
_cell.length_b   1.000
_cell.length_c   1.000
_cell.angle_alpha   90.00
_cell.angle_beta   90.00
_cell.angle_gamma   90.00
#
_symmetry.space_group_name_H-M   'P 1'
#
loop_
_entity.id
_entity.type
_entity.pdbx_description
1 polymer ?
#
loop_
_entity_poly.entity_id
_entity_poly.type
_entity_poly.pdbx_seq_one_letter_code
_entity_poly.pdbx_strand_id
1 'polypeptide(L)'
;MDSNKFEQIGLSSFYNAIPILDNANDWTQWNQKVKEFLRISPVAKDGPIPPMEEEEAQHWSHRQTFYSSMIAAKLTHNAAQRINAFEITRVQHLIKAVKENFKPEGSGTYVNLQRKYMSLTRAKCGSAQALGAEIRKIHAEKLLLDPACVTSEIERTFFFLHALGPEYESFRDHVFRQMDITQMRFLPSR
;
A
#
# COMPACT_ATOMS: atom_id res chain seq x y z
N MET A 1 9.77 2.55 34.55
CA MET A 1 10.26 2.49 33.16
C MET A 1 9.72 3.73 32.47
N ASP A 2 10.59 4.67 32.09
CA ASP A 2 10.19 6.02 31.66
C ASP A 2 9.31 6.00 30.40
N SER A 3 8.19 6.72 30.44
CA SER A 3 7.29 6.91 29.28
C SER A 3 8.04 7.40 28.04
N ASN A 4 9.02 8.30 28.23
CA ASN A 4 9.87 8.83 27.16
C ASN A 4 10.74 7.76 26.48
N LYS A 5 11.20 6.74 27.21
CA LYS A 5 11.98 5.63 26.62
C LYS A 5 11.08 4.72 25.78
N PHE A 6 9.86 4.45 26.22
CA PHE A 6 8.91 3.64 25.44
C PHE A 6 8.50 4.32 24.14
N GLU A 7 8.24 5.63 24.17
CA GLU A 7 7.90 6.40 22.97
C GLU A 7 9.05 6.40 21.95
N GLN A 8 10.30 6.58 22.41
CA GLN A 8 11.48 6.50 21.54
C GLN A 8 11.68 5.11 20.92
N ILE A 9 11.49 4.05 21.71
CA ILE A 9 11.55 2.65 21.21
C ILE A 9 10.48 2.41 20.15
N GLY A 10 9.24 2.88 20.40
CA GLY A 10 8.17 2.82 19.42
C GLY A 10 8.54 3.53 18.11
N LEU A 11 8.90 4.81 18.19
CA LEU A 11 9.29 5.63 17.04
C LEU A 11 10.39 4.98 16.20
N SER A 12 11.45 4.48 16.84
CA SER A 12 12.55 3.80 16.13
C SER A 12 12.08 2.52 15.42
N SER A 13 11.22 1.71 16.03
CA SER A 13 10.68 0.50 15.43
C SER A 13 9.84 0.80 14.19
N PHE A 14 8.95 1.81 14.26
CA PHE A 14 8.12 2.20 13.11
C PHE A 14 8.97 2.81 11.99
N TYR A 15 9.97 3.62 12.33
CA TYR A 15 10.91 4.18 11.34
C TYR A 15 11.70 3.10 10.60
N ASN A 16 12.22 2.11 11.34
CA ASN A 16 12.99 1.02 10.76
C ASN A 16 12.15 0.12 9.84
N ALA A 17 10.84 0.03 10.10
CA ALA A 17 9.90 -0.70 9.24
C ALA A 17 9.57 0.00 7.91
N ILE A 18 9.96 1.28 7.73
CA ILE A 18 9.76 1.99 6.46
C ILE A 18 10.75 1.42 5.42
N PRO A 19 10.26 0.84 4.30
CA PRO A 19 11.13 0.37 3.22
C PRO A 19 11.79 1.54 2.49
N ILE A 20 12.78 1.25 1.65
CA ILE A 20 13.34 2.27 0.74
C ILE A 20 12.40 2.42 -0.47
N LEU A 21 12.09 3.67 -0.84
CA LEU A 21 11.37 3.98 -2.07
C LEU A 21 12.36 4.22 -3.20
N ASP A 22 12.26 3.44 -4.26
CA ASP A 22 13.02 3.67 -5.50
C ASP A 22 12.10 3.97 -6.68
N ASN A 23 10.99 3.24 -6.78
CA ASN A 23 10.07 3.35 -7.90
C ASN A 23 8.60 3.20 -7.48
N ALA A 24 7.70 3.33 -8.46
CA ALA A 24 6.27 3.34 -8.21
C ALA A 24 5.72 2.03 -7.62
N ASN A 25 6.39 0.88 -7.84
CA ASN A 25 5.93 -0.39 -7.27
C ASN A 25 6.09 -0.43 -5.73
N ASP A 26 7.05 0.32 -5.19
CA ASP A 26 7.34 0.39 -3.77
C ASP A 26 6.36 1.31 -3.02
N TRP A 27 5.66 2.18 -3.76
CA TRP A 27 4.83 3.27 -3.23
C TRP A 27 3.81 2.81 -2.20
N THR A 28 3.05 1.74 -2.48
CA THR A 28 1.94 1.32 -1.62
C THR A 28 2.43 0.95 -0.22
N GLN A 29 3.46 0.12 -0.14
CA GLN A 29 4.03 -0.31 1.14
C GLN A 29 4.73 0.86 1.84
N TRP A 30 5.49 1.66 1.09
CA TRP A 30 6.17 2.83 1.63
C TRP A 30 5.19 3.84 2.24
N ASN A 31 4.15 4.22 1.49
CA ASN A 31 3.14 5.18 1.92
C ASN A 31 2.37 4.69 3.15
N GLN A 32 2.07 3.39 3.23
CA GLN A 32 1.46 2.83 4.43
C GLN A 32 2.37 2.98 5.66
N LYS A 33 3.64 2.58 5.55
CA LYS A 33 4.59 2.62 6.68
C LYS A 33 4.95 4.02 7.11
N VAL A 34 5.05 4.97 6.18
CA VAL A 34 5.26 6.38 6.49
C VAL A 34 4.06 6.96 7.24
N LYS A 35 2.82 6.62 6.87
CA LYS A 35 1.63 7.04 7.62
C LYS A 35 1.60 6.48 9.04
N GLU A 36 1.94 5.20 9.21
CA GLU A 36 2.03 4.56 10.53
C GLU A 36 3.07 5.27 11.42
N PHE A 37 4.25 5.55 10.87
CA PHE A 37 5.33 6.29 11.54
C PHE A 37 4.91 7.73 11.90
N LEU A 38 4.34 8.47 10.96
CA LEU A 38 3.92 9.85 11.20
C LEU A 38 2.83 9.93 12.27
N ARG A 39 1.87 8.99 12.31
CA ARG A 39 0.78 9.00 13.28
C ARG A 39 1.25 8.98 14.75
N ILE A 40 2.38 8.33 15.03
CA ILE A 40 2.93 8.23 16.38
C ILE A 40 4.00 9.28 16.67
N SER A 41 4.38 10.06 15.67
CA SER A 41 5.43 11.07 15.79
C SER A 41 4.88 12.39 16.38
N PRO A 42 5.71 13.20 17.06
CA PRO A 42 5.33 14.52 17.55
C PRO A 42 4.78 15.45 16.45
N VAL A 43 5.24 15.29 15.19
CA VAL A 43 4.76 16.09 14.06
C VAL A 43 3.29 15.81 13.71
N ALA A 44 2.69 14.73 14.22
CA ALA A 44 1.24 14.50 14.08
C ALA A 44 0.39 15.58 14.78
N LYS A 45 0.95 16.25 15.80
CA LYS A 45 0.28 17.33 16.55
C LYS A 45 0.51 18.71 15.94
N ASP A 46 1.39 18.81 14.95
CA ASP A 46 1.70 20.08 14.31
C ASP A 46 0.54 20.50 13.40
N GLY A 47 0.15 21.77 13.51
CA GLY A 47 -0.73 22.41 12.54
C GLY A 47 -0.05 22.64 11.19
N PRO A 48 -0.84 22.98 10.14
CA PRO A 48 -0.30 23.24 8.80
C PRO A 48 0.55 24.52 8.70
N ILE A 49 0.46 25.40 9.70
CA ILE A 49 1.10 26.71 9.75
C ILE A 49 1.91 26.77 11.05
N PRO A 50 3.13 27.39 11.03
CA PRO A 50 3.88 27.65 12.24
C PRO A 50 3.05 28.45 13.27
N PRO A 51 3.23 28.19 14.57
CA PRO A 51 2.74 29.07 15.64
C PRO A 51 3.19 30.52 15.47
N MET A 52 2.46 31.47 16.08
CA MET A 52 2.83 32.89 16.08
C MET A 52 3.94 33.20 17.08
N GLU A 53 4.00 32.44 18.17
CA GLU A 53 5.00 32.59 19.22
C GLU A 53 6.35 32.05 18.72
N GLU A 54 7.42 32.82 18.91
CA GLU A 54 8.69 32.61 18.20
C GLU A 54 9.38 31.30 18.64
N GLU A 55 9.36 31.00 19.93
CA GLU A 55 9.98 29.78 20.47
C GLU A 55 9.22 28.53 20.01
N GLU A 56 7.89 28.55 20.09
CA GLU A 56 7.03 27.51 19.53
C GLU A 56 7.20 27.34 18.01
N ALA A 57 7.37 28.44 17.27
CA ALA A 57 7.61 28.43 15.83
C ALA A 57 8.96 27.78 15.48
N GLN A 58 10.00 28.05 16.25
CA GLN A 58 11.31 27.42 16.09
C GLN A 58 11.22 25.92 16.39
N HIS A 59 10.57 25.52 17.47
CA HIS A 59 10.36 24.11 17.79
C HIS A 59 9.52 23.38 16.73
N TRP A 60 8.47 24.02 16.21
CA TRP A 60 7.68 23.52 15.09
C TRP A 60 8.56 23.31 13.85
N SER A 61 9.35 24.33 13.47
CA SER A 61 10.24 24.27 12.29
C SER A 61 11.29 23.17 12.41
N HIS A 62 11.86 23.01 13.61
CA HIS A 62 12.81 21.95 13.91
C HIS A 62 12.18 20.57 13.75
N ARG A 63 10.98 20.34 14.32
CA ARG A 63 10.26 19.07 14.16
C ARG A 63 9.97 18.77 12.69
N GLN A 64 9.44 19.75 11.94
CA GLN A 64 9.15 19.59 10.52
C GLN A 64 10.40 19.19 9.73
N THR A 65 11.51 19.88 9.95
CA THR A 65 12.78 19.63 9.25
C THR A 65 13.34 18.26 9.58
N PHE A 66 13.33 17.89 10.87
CA PHE A 66 13.83 16.61 11.36
C PHE A 66 13.06 15.43 10.74
N TYR A 67 11.74 15.43 10.82
CA TYR A 67 10.92 14.34 10.28
C TYR A 67 10.92 14.30 8.76
N SER A 68 11.01 15.44 8.08
CA SER A 68 11.20 15.48 6.62
C SER A 68 12.52 14.81 6.23
N SER A 69 13.61 15.10 6.96
CA SER A 69 14.92 14.50 6.72
C SER A 69 14.91 12.98 6.95
N MET A 70 14.23 12.51 8.00
CA MET A 70 14.06 11.07 8.26
C MET A 70 13.32 10.36 7.11
N ILE A 71 12.27 10.97 6.59
CA ILE A 71 11.49 10.42 5.47
C ILE A 71 12.32 10.46 4.18
N ALA A 72 13.04 11.54 3.92
CA ALA A 72 13.94 11.67 2.77
C ALA A 72 15.04 10.60 2.77
N ALA A 73 15.55 10.23 3.95
CA ALA A 73 16.51 9.12 4.10
C ALA A 73 15.94 7.74 3.74
N LYS A 74 14.61 7.63 3.57
CA LYS A 74 13.92 6.41 3.09
C LYS A 74 13.62 6.45 1.59
N LEU A 75 14.28 7.34 0.85
CA LEU A 75 14.30 7.39 -0.60
C LEU A 75 15.67 6.93 -1.10
N THR A 76 15.75 6.29 -2.27
CA THR A 76 17.04 6.12 -2.96
C THR A 76 17.62 7.48 -3.36
N HIS A 77 18.92 7.54 -3.62
CA HIS A 77 19.57 8.77 -4.07
C HIS A 77 18.89 9.35 -5.32
N ASN A 78 18.58 8.50 -6.30
CA ASN A 78 17.89 8.89 -7.53
C ASN A 78 16.48 9.39 -7.24
N ALA A 79 15.73 8.70 -6.38
CA ALA A 79 14.38 9.11 -6.00
C ALA A 79 14.38 10.45 -5.26
N ALA A 80 15.33 10.66 -4.35
CA ALA A 80 15.50 11.90 -3.61
C ALA A 80 15.87 13.08 -4.53
N GLN A 81 16.79 12.88 -5.48
CA GLN A 81 17.18 13.90 -6.46
C GLN A 81 16.01 14.32 -7.36
N ARG A 82 15.21 13.35 -7.83
CA ARG A 82 14.08 13.61 -8.74
C ARG A 82 13.08 14.63 -8.18
N ILE A 83 12.92 14.68 -6.86
CA ILE A 83 11.96 15.56 -6.18
C ILE A 83 12.64 16.65 -5.34
N ASN A 84 13.95 16.81 -5.44
CA ASN A 84 14.75 17.68 -4.56
C ASN A 84 14.44 17.48 -3.07
N ALA A 85 14.35 16.22 -2.63
CA ALA A 85 13.83 15.86 -1.31
C ALA A 85 14.56 16.55 -0.14
N PHE A 86 15.87 16.77 -0.27
CA PHE A 86 16.70 17.39 0.77
C PHE A 86 16.47 18.90 0.93
N GLU A 87 15.81 19.55 -0.02
CA GLU A 87 15.43 20.97 0.07
C GLU A 87 14.04 21.16 0.71
N ILE A 88 13.28 20.08 0.87
CA ILE A 88 11.91 20.15 1.38
C ILE A 88 11.91 19.94 2.91
N THR A 89 11.74 21.04 3.64
CA THR A 89 11.81 21.05 5.11
C THR A 89 10.47 20.78 5.81
N ARG A 90 9.36 20.76 5.07
CA ARG A 90 8.02 20.50 5.62
C ARG A 90 7.52 19.10 5.24
N VAL A 91 7.04 18.35 6.23
CA VAL A 91 6.65 16.95 6.06
C VAL A 91 5.56 16.83 5.00
N GLN A 92 4.53 17.66 5.07
CA GLN A 92 3.41 17.61 4.12
C GLN A 92 3.83 17.93 2.68
N HIS A 93 4.77 18.86 2.50
CA HIS A 93 5.30 19.20 1.17
C HIS A 93 6.11 18.03 0.60
N LEU A 94 6.92 17.37 1.43
CA LEU A 94 7.71 16.21 1.01
C LEU A 94 6.78 15.05 0.62
N ILE A 95 5.81 14.72 1.47
CA ILE A 95 4.83 13.65 1.19
C ILE A 95 4.06 13.93 -0.11
N LYS A 96 3.67 15.19 -0.35
CA LYS A 96 3.02 15.61 -1.60
C LYS A 96 3.94 15.38 -2.81
N ALA A 97 5.18 15.83 -2.76
CA ALA A 97 6.14 15.67 -3.86
C ALA A 97 6.42 14.19 -4.17
N VAL A 98 6.56 13.34 -3.14
CA VAL A 98 6.71 11.88 -3.31
C VAL A 98 5.45 11.31 -3.96
N LYS A 99 4.26 11.68 -3.49
CA LYS A 99 2.99 11.21 -4.07
C LYS A 99 2.89 11.55 -5.56
N GLU A 100 3.18 12.78 -5.95
CA GLU A 100 3.07 13.25 -7.33
C GLU A 100 4.03 12.54 -8.30
N ASN A 101 5.13 11.96 -7.79
CA ASN A 101 6.16 11.33 -8.62
C ASN A 101 6.17 9.80 -8.59
N PHE A 102 5.73 9.21 -7.47
CA PHE A 102 5.85 7.77 -7.23
C PHE A 102 4.51 7.08 -7.04
N LYS A 103 3.41 7.80 -6.77
CA LYS A 103 2.10 7.17 -6.80
C LYS A 103 1.86 6.68 -8.23
N PRO A 104 1.63 5.37 -8.44
CA PRO A 104 1.31 4.89 -9.76
C PRO A 104 -0.03 5.49 -10.21
N GLU A 105 -0.07 6.05 -11.41
CA GLU A 105 -1.28 6.61 -12.00
C GLU A 105 -1.43 6.13 -13.45
N GLY A 106 -2.65 6.18 -13.97
CA GLY A 106 -2.95 5.94 -15.38
C GLY A 106 -3.07 4.48 -15.82
N SER A 107 -3.48 4.33 -17.08
CA SER A 107 -3.79 3.05 -17.73
C SER A 107 -2.59 2.11 -17.85
N GLY A 108 -1.36 2.63 -17.97
CA GLY A 108 -0.16 1.81 -18.06
C GLY A 108 0.09 0.96 -16.81
N THR A 109 -0.10 1.54 -15.62
CA THR A 109 0.00 0.81 -14.36
C THR A 109 -1.12 -0.23 -14.24
N TYR A 110 -2.36 0.16 -14.58
CA TYR A 110 -3.48 -0.77 -14.59
C TYR A 110 -3.22 -1.97 -15.52
N VAL A 111 -2.74 -1.74 -16.73
CA VAL A 111 -2.40 -2.79 -17.71
C VAL A 111 -1.32 -3.72 -17.16
N ASN A 112 -0.31 -3.19 -16.46
CA ASN A 112 0.71 -4.02 -15.82
C ASN A 112 0.15 -4.87 -14.68
N LEU A 113 -0.70 -4.30 -13.82
CA LEU A 113 -1.39 -5.05 -12.77
C LEU A 113 -2.32 -6.11 -13.34
N GLN A 114 -3.06 -5.80 -14.41
CA GLN A 114 -3.92 -6.73 -15.10
C GLN A 114 -3.11 -7.88 -15.71
N ARG A 115 -1.97 -7.58 -16.35
CA ARG A 115 -1.06 -8.61 -16.88
C ARG A 115 -0.52 -9.51 -15.76
N LYS A 116 -0.09 -8.93 -14.63
CA LYS A 116 0.36 -9.69 -13.46
C LYS A 116 -0.75 -10.60 -12.95
N TYR A 117 -1.95 -10.05 -12.76
CA TYR A 117 -3.14 -10.78 -12.32
C TYR A 117 -3.42 -11.99 -13.20
N MET A 118 -3.55 -11.79 -14.50
CA MET A 118 -3.87 -12.85 -15.47
C MET A 118 -2.78 -13.92 -15.57
N SER A 119 -1.57 -13.64 -15.11
CA SER A 119 -0.44 -14.58 -15.14
C SER A 119 -0.30 -15.44 -13.87
N LEU A 120 -1.07 -15.15 -12.82
CA LEU A 120 -0.98 -15.85 -11.53
C LEU A 120 -1.41 -17.31 -11.67
N THR A 121 -0.65 -18.19 -11.01
CA THR A 121 -0.98 -19.60 -10.85
C THR A 121 -0.52 -20.07 -9.47
N ARG A 122 -1.14 -21.10 -8.91
CA ARG A 122 -0.71 -21.71 -7.65
C ARG A 122 0.74 -22.20 -7.72
N ALA A 123 1.17 -22.71 -8.88
CA ALA A 123 2.56 -23.12 -9.10
C ALA A 123 3.54 -21.94 -8.95
N LYS A 124 3.24 -20.79 -9.56
CA LYS A 124 4.07 -19.57 -9.43
C LYS A 124 4.09 -19.01 -8.00
N CYS A 125 2.99 -19.15 -7.26
CA CYS A 125 2.87 -18.66 -5.89
C CYS A 125 3.33 -19.68 -4.82
N GLY A 126 3.62 -20.92 -5.19
CA GLY A 126 4.03 -22.01 -4.27
C GLY A 126 2.88 -22.68 -3.51
N SER A 127 1.82 -21.94 -3.14
CA SER A 127 0.66 -22.51 -2.42
C SER A 127 -0.66 -21.81 -2.78
N ALA A 128 -1.77 -22.48 -2.48
CA ALA A 128 -3.11 -21.92 -2.65
C ALA A 128 -3.32 -20.68 -1.74
N GLN A 129 -2.79 -20.71 -0.51
CA GLN A 129 -2.86 -19.56 0.40
C GLN A 129 -2.10 -18.35 -0.16
N ALA A 130 -0.89 -18.56 -0.68
CA ALA A 130 -0.09 -17.51 -1.28
C ALA A 130 -0.73 -16.94 -2.56
N LEU A 131 -1.33 -17.80 -3.39
CA LEU A 131 -2.12 -17.37 -4.55
C LEU A 131 -3.28 -16.46 -4.13
N GLY A 132 -4.06 -16.87 -3.12
CA GLY A 132 -5.16 -16.06 -2.61
C GLY A 132 -4.70 -14.71 -2.03
N ALA A 133 -3.53 -14.68 -1.39
CA ALA A 133 -2.93 -13.45 -0.89
C ALA A 133 -2.55 -12.50 -2.04
N GLU A 134 -1.91 -12.99 -3.11
CA GLU A 134 -1.54 -12.14 -4.25
C GLU A 134 -2.75 -11.64 -5.05
N ILE A 135 -3.81 -12.44 -5.19
CA ILE A 135 -5.07 -11.99 -5.79
C ILE A 135 -5.64 -10.80 -5.02
N ARG A 136 -5.70 -10.89 -3.68
CA ARG A 136 -6.20 -9.79 -2.83
C ARG A 136 -5.30 -8.57 -2.91
N LYS A 137 -3.98 -8.76 -2.91
CA LYS A 137 -3.00 -7.68 -3.03
C LYS A 137 -3.19 -6.91 -4.34
N ILE A 138 -3.24 -7.60 -5.49
CA ILE A 138 -3.43 -6.94 -6.78
C ILE A 138 -4.79 -6.24 -6.87
N HIS A 139 -5.84 -6.84 -6.31
CA HIS A 139 -7.15 -6.18 -6.27
C HIS A 139 -7.10 -4.88 -5.45
N ALA A 140 -6.47 -4.89 -4.27
CA ALA A 140 -6.29 -3.69 -3.46
C ALA A 140 -5.45 -2.63 -4.21
N GLU A 141 -4.38 -3.03 -4.90
CA GLU A 141 -3.57 -2.13 -5.72
C GLU A 141 -4.38 -1.50 -6.86
N LYS A 142 -5.25 -2.26 -7.55
CA LYS A 142 -6.15 -1.71 -8.58
C LYS A 142 -7.13 -0.68 -8.02
N LEU A 143 -7.72 -0.94 -6.85
CA LEU A 143 -8.63 0.01 -6.19
C LEU A 143 -7.94 1.31 -5.75
N LEU A 144 -6.63 1.26 -5.47
CA LEU A 144 -5.83 2.46 -5.20
C LEU A 144 -5.57 3.29 -6.46
N LEU A 145 -5.56 2.67 -7.65
CA LEU A 145 -5.44 3.37 -8.93
C LEU A 145 -6.76 4.03 -9.31
N ASP A 146 -7.84 3.25 -9.25
CA ASP A 146 -9.19 3.70 -9.60
C ASP A 146 -10.22 2.93 -8.75
N PRO A 147 -10.97 3.61 -7.86
CA PRO A 147 -12.03 3.00 -7.08
C PRO A 147 -13.13 2.33 -7.93
N ALA A 148 -13.31 2.73 -9.19
CA ALA A 148 -14.28 2.10 -10.09
C ALA A 148 -13.81 0.74 -10.62
N CYS A 149 -12.51 0.41 -10.51
CA CYS A 149 -11.93 -0.85 -10.97
C CYS A 149 -12.18 -2.03 -9.99
N VAL A 150 -13.40 -2.14 -9.45
CA VAL A 150 -13.80 -3.23 -8.58
C VAL A 150 -13.98 -4.51 -9.41
N THR A 151 -13.11 -5.49 -9.22
CA THR A 151 -13.40 -6.88 -9.60
C THR A 151 -14.35 -7.47 -8.56
N SER A 152 -15.40 -8.17 -8.96
CA SER A 152 -16.32 -8.80 -8.01
C SER A 152 -15.65 -9.94 -7.24
N GLU A 153 -16.17 -10.27 -6.04
CA GLU A 153 -15.68 -11.43 -5.29
C GLU A 153 -15.90 -12.75 -6.05
N ILE A 154 -17.00 -12.83 -6.79
CA ILE A 154 -17.33 -13.96 -7.64
C ILE A 154 -16.24 -14.15 -8.70
N GLU A 155 -15.94 -13.13 -9.50
CA GLU A 155 -14.90 -13.20 -10.55
C GLU A 155 -13.52 -13.57 -9.98
N ARG A 156 -13.15 -13.03 -8.80
CA ARG A 156 -11.89 -13.40 -8.15
C ARG A 156 -11.87 -14.84 -7.68
N THR A 157 -13.01 -15.36 -7.22
CA THR A 157 -13.16 -16.76 -6.79
C THR A 157 -13.06 -17.71 -7.99
N PHE A 158 -13.74 -17.39 -9.09
CA PHE A 158 -13.61 -18.15 -10.34
C PHE A 158 -12.16 -18.16 -10.82
N PHE A 159 -11.50 -16.99 -10.86
CA PHE A 159 -10.10 -16.90 -11.25
C PHE A 159 -9.19 -17.73 -10.34
N PHE A 160 -9.38 -17.64 -9.02
CA PHE A 160 -8.62 -18.44 -8.04
C PHE A 160 -8.75 -19.94 -8.33
N LEU A 161 -9.97 -20.44 -8.50
CA LEU A 161 -10.25 -21.86 -8.75
C LEU A 161 -9.59 -22.35 -10.04
N HIS A 162 -9.59 -21.54 -11.10
CA HIS A 162 -8.85 -21.87 -12.32
C HIS A 162 -7.33 -21.83 -12.14
N ALA A 163 -6.82 -20.84 -11.40
CA ALA A 163 -5.39 -20.64 -11.17
C ALA A 163 -4.77 -21.70 -10.24
N LEU A 164 -5.56 -22.53 -9.56
CA LEU A 164 -5.07 -23.66 -8.75
C LEU A 164 -4.33 -24.71 -9.59
N GLY A 165 -4.68 -24.85 -10.87
CA GLY A 165 -4.07 -25.81 -11.78
C GLY A 165 -4.76 -27.18 -11.79
N PRO A 166 -4.27 -28.11 -12.64
CA PRO A 166 -4.95 -29.38 -12.94
C PRO A 166 -5.06 -30.32 -11.73
N GLU A 167 -4.13 -30.23 -10.78
CA GLU A 167 -4.16 -31.03 -9.53
C GLU A 167 -5.44 -30.80 -8.70
N TYR A 168 -6.12 -29.67 -8.90
CA TYR A 168 -7.34 -29.28 -8.18
C TYR A 168 -8.60 -29.37 -9.04
N GLU A 169 -8.54 -30.00 -10.21
CA GLU A 169 -9.66 -30.09 -11.16
C GLU A 169 -10.92 -30.69 -10.54
N SER A 170 -10.82 -31.84 -9.86
CA SER A 170 -11.99 -32.47 -9.21
C SER A 170 -12.60 -31.60 -8.11
N PHE A 171 -11.77 -30.87 -7.36
CA PHE A 171 -12.24 -29.92 -6.34
C PHE A 171 -12.96 -28.74 -6.99
N ARG A 172 -12.37 -28.16 -8.04
CA ARG A 172 -12.95 -27.06 -8.80
C ARG A 172 -14.32 -27.45 -9.37
N ASP A 173 -14.42 -28.61 -10.00
CA ASP A 173 -15.67 -29.10 -10.60
C ASP A 173 -16.75 -29.36 -9.54
N HIS A 174 -16.35 -29.83 -8.36
CA HIS A 174 -17.26 -29.99 -7.23
C HIS A 174 -17.79 -28.64 -6.73
N VAL A 175 -16.92 -27.64 -6.57
CA VAL A 175 -17.30 -26.29 -6.15
C VAL A 175 -18.23 -25.64 -7.17
N PHE A 176 -17.94 -25.75 -8.47
CA PHE A 176 -18.81 -25.18 -9.50
C PHE A 176 -20.18 -25.85 -9.53
N ARG A 177 -20.25 -27.18 -9.42
CA ARG A 177 -21.55 -27.87 -9.29
C ARG A 177 -22.35 -27.38 -8.09
N GLN A 178 -21.71 -27.15 -6.95
CA GLN A 178 -22.39 -26.59 -5.78
C GLN A 178 -22.85 -25.15 -6.01
N MET A 179 -22.02 -24.30 -6.63
CA MET A 179 -22.39 -22.93 -6.96
C MET A 179 -23.57 -22.85 -7.94
N ASP A 180 -23.59 -23.69 -8.98
CA ASP A 180 -24.70 -23.77 -9.94
C ASP A 180 -26.01 -24.22 -9.27
N ILE A 181 -25.94 -25.22 -8.37
CA ILE A 181 -27.09 -25.65 -7.57
C ILE A 181 -27.60 -24.50 -6.69
N THR A 182 -26.69 -23.67 -6.17
CA THR A 182 -27.05 -22.53 -5.33
C THR A 182 -27.74 -21.44 -6.16
N GLN A 183 -27.26 -21.14 -7.37
CA GLN A 183 -27.92 -20.20 -8.28
C GLN A 183 -29.30 -20.71 -8.76
N MET A 184 -29.46 -22.01 -9.03
CA MET A 184 -30.76 -22.60 -9.40
C MET A 184 -31.78 -22.57 -8.27
N ARG A 185 -31.36 -22.62 -7.00
CA ARG A 185 -32.27 -22.52 -5.84
C ARG A 185 -32.81 -21.10 -5.58
N PHE A 186 -32.18 -20.07 -6.16
CA PHE A 186 -32.61 -18.68 -6.04
C PHE A 186 -33.43 -18.17 -7.23
N LEU A 187 -33.62 -18.98 -8.27
CA LEU A 187 -34.61 -18.70 -9.30
C LEU A 187 -35.98 -19.21 -8.82
N PRO A 188 -37.02 -18.36 -8.74
CA PRO A 188 -38.34 -18.84 -8.36
C PRO A 188 -38.81 -19.84 -9.42
N SER A 189 -39.25 -21.01 -8.96
CA SER A 189 -39.95 -21.99 -9.79
C SER A 189 -41.09 -21.28 -10.52
N ARG A 190 -41.04 -21.28 -11.86
CA ARG A 190 -42.14 -20.79 -12.70
C ARG A 190 -43.38 -21.64 -12.50
#